data_AF-J0LEM2-F1
#
_entry.id   AF-J0LEM2-F1
#
_cell.length_a   1.000
_cell.length_b   1.000
_cell.length_c   1.000
_cell.angle_alpha   90.00
_cell.angle_beta   90.00
_cell.angle_gamma   90.00
#
_symmetry.space_group_name_H-M   'P 1'
#
loop_
_entity.id
_entity.type
_entity.pdbx_description
1 polymer ?
#
loop_
_entity_poly.entity_id
_entity_poly.type
_entity_poly.pdbx_seq_one_letter_code
_entity_poly.pdbx_strand_id
1 'polypeptide(L)'
;MNYTKEEILNLQNDPVFLHELQRIEKEGVEKSDLIALYDVLDSVLLFEREESERVNKIYEEILKIAFQKLHDKLQNRDIFSLDEVSEHLSLRALYEFGIDNFGKKNFEEAKEVFLALSMLSDNPEFRGAMQIHLVGVLKKMVFEEFVDEYIDLESKNDSYFLLYFKDSANGFLHENRNLILNAVREIESRKS
;
A
#
# COMPACT_ATOMS: atom_id res chain seq x y z
N MET A 1 9.91 -8.88 -14.29
CA MET A 1 10.41 -9.45 -15.57
C MET A 1 10.01 -8.51 -16.70
N ASN A 2 10.89 -8.24 -17.67
CA ASN A 2 10.56 -7.37 -18.81
C ASN A 2 10.13 -8.23 -20.00
N TYR A 3 8.83 -8.41 -20.20
CA TYR A 3 8.28 -9.07 -21.38
C TYR A 3 8.21 -8.11 -22.57
N THR A 4 8.52 -8.59 -23.76
CA THR A 4 8.25 -7.88 -25.02
C THR A 4 6.75 -7.87 -25.32
N LYS A 5 6.29 -6.92 -26.14
CA LYS A 5 4.88 -6.86 -26.56
C LYS A 5 4.39 -8.15 -27.23
N GLU A 6 5.27 -8.83 -27.96
CA GLU A 6 4.96 -10.10 -28.62
C GLU A 6 4.83 -11.25 -27.62
N GLU A 7 5.71 -11.30 -26.61
CA GLU A 7 5.60 -12.29 -25.52
C GLU A 7 4.32 -12.09 -24.69
N ILE A 8 3.95 -10.84 -24.40
CA ILE A 8 2.70 -10.51 -23.70
C ILE A 8 1.49 -11.00 -24.52
N LEU A 9 1.47 -10.72 -25.83
CA LEU A 9 0.39 -11.15 -26.71
C LEU A 9 0.29 -12.68 -26.83
N ASN A 10 1.42 -13.37 -26.83
CA ASN A 10 1.44 -14.83 -26.86
C ASN A 10 0.89 -15.43 -25.55
N LEU A 11 1.30 -14.89 -24.40
CA LEU A 11 0.80 -15.33 -23.09
C LEU A 11 -0.69 -15.05 -22.91
N GLN A 12 -1.19 -13.90 -23.38
CA GLN A 12 -2.62 -13.55 -23.39
C GLN A 12 -3.50 -14.58 -24.09
N ASN A 13 -2.95 -15.28 -25.09
CA ASN A 13 -3.69 -16.24 -25.91
C ASN A 13 -3.32 -17.70 -25.60
N ASP A 14 -2.45 -17.94 -24.62
CA ASP A 14 -2.04 -19.28 -24.24
C ASP A 14 -3.03 -19.88 -23.22
N PRO A 15 -3.85 -20.87 -23.62
CA PRO A 15 -4.85 -21.46 -22.73
C PRO A 15 -4.23 -22.21 -21.55
N VAL A 16 -3.01 -22.73 -21.68
CA VAL A 16 -2.30 -23.42 -20.59
C VAL A 16 -1.90 -22.40 -19.54
N PHE A 17 -1.33 -21.27 -19.98
CA PHE A 17 -0.96 -20.17 -19.09
C PHE A 17 -2.19 -19.59 -18.36
N LEU A 18 -3.28 -19.32 -19.07
CA LEU A 18 -4.50 -18.77 -18.46
C LEU A 18 -5.13 -19.73 -17.43
N HIS A 19 -5.15 -21.04 -17.73
CA HIS A 19 -5.63 -22.04 -16.79
C HIS A 19 -4.74 -22.12 -15.54
N GLU A 20 -3.42 -22.04 -15.72
CA GLU A 20 -2.47 -22.03 -14.61
C GLU A 20 -2.63 -20.78 -13.74
N LEU A 21 -2.81 -19.61 -14.36
CA LEU A 21 -3.04 -18.35 -13.66
C LEU A 21 -4.32 -18.41 -12.80
N GLN A 22 -5.40 -19.00 -13.31
CA GLN A 22 -6.64 -19.24 -12.56
C GLN A 22 -6.44 -20.22 -11.39
N ARG A 23 -5.61 -21.26 -11.58
CA ARG A 23 -5.27 -22.21 -10.52
C ARG A 23 -4.52 -21.51 -9.39
N ILE A 24 -3.50 -20.72 -9.72
CA ILE A 24 -2.71 -19.95 -8.75
C ILE A 24 -3.59 -18.95 -8.01
N GLU A 25 -4.46 -18.23 -8.72
CA GLU A 25 -5.43 -17.30 -8.12
C GLU A 25 -6.29 -17.98 -7.07
N LYS A 26 -6.91 -19.11 -7.43
CA LYS A 26 -7.78 -19.87 -6.51
C LYS A 26 -7.02 -20.37 -5.30
N GLU A 27 -5.84 -20.94 -5.49
CA GLU A 27 -5.01 -21.42 -4.38
C GLU A 27 -4.51 -20.28 -3.49
N GLY A 28 -4.19 -19.13 -4.08
CA GLY A 28 -3.79 -17.92 -3.37
C GLY A 28 -4.90 -17.41 -2.46
N VAL A 29 -6.13 -17.36 -2.96
CA VAL A 29 -7.31 -17.00 -2.15
C VAL A 29 -7.54 -18.03 -1.03
N GLU A 30 -7.51 -19.34 -1.34
CA GLU A 30 -7.77 -20.40 -0.36
C GLU A 30 -6.74 -20.42 0.78
N LYS A 31 -5.49 -20.05 0.50
CA LYS A 31 -4.37 -20.08 1.45
C LYS A 31 -4.04 -18.71 2.04
N SER A 32 -4.73 -17.65 1.63
CA SER A 32 -4.37 -16.27 1.93
C SER A 32 -2.90 -15.92 1.56
N ASP A 33 -2.43 -16.44 0.43
CA ASP A 33 -1.05 -16.28 -0.03
C ASP A 33 -0.90 -14.99 -0.85
N LEU A 34 -0.42 -13.94 -0.20
CA LEU A 34 -0.21 -12.63 -0.82
C LEU A 34 0.81 -12.67 -1.96
N ILE A 35 1.80 -13.57 -1.92
CA ILE A 35 2.81 -13.67 -2.99
C ILE A 35 2.09 -14.15 -4.26
N ALA A 36 1.35 -15.25 -4.15
CA ALA A 36 0.58 -15.79 -5.26
C ALA A 36 -0.45 -14.79 -5.81
N LEU A 37 -1.14 -14.06 -4.93
CA LEU A 37 -2.15 -13.09 -5.36
C LEU A 37 -1.53 -11.87 -6.07
N TYR A 38 -0.39 -11.37 -5.60
CA TYR A 38 0.31 -10.30 -6.30
C TYR A 38 0.94 -10.77 -7.62
N ASP A 39 1.49 -11.99 -7.68
CA ASP A 39 1.99 -12.57 -8.94
C ASP A 39 0.86 -12.68 -9.98
N VAL A 40 -0.34 -13.08 -9.55
CA VAL A 40 -1.52 -13.11 -10.41
C VAL A 40 -1.94 -11.70 -10.80
N LEU A 41 -2.05 -10.78 -9.84
CA LEU A 41 -2.47 -9.40 -10.10
C LEU A 41 -1.54 -8.71 -11.10
N ASP A 42 -0.23 -8.78 -10.89
CA ASP A 42 0.77 -8.18 -11.76
C ASP A 42 0.71 -8.81 -13.16
N SER A 43 0.50 -10.13 -13.24
CA SER A 43 0.26 -10.81 -14.52
C SER A 43 -1.00 -10.30 -15.21
N VAL A 44 -2.14 -10.24 -14.51
CA VAL A 44 -3.42 -9.78 -15.05
C VAL A 44 -3.32 -8.32 -15.52
N LEU A 45 -2.64 -7.44 -14.78
CA LEU A 45 -2.42 -6.04 -15.17
C LEU A 45 -1.58 -5.89 -16.44
N LEU A 46 -0.65 -6.81 -16.72
CA LEU A 46 0.10 -6.82 -17.98
C LEU A 46 -0.78 -7.19 -19.19
N PHE A 47 -1.87 -7.93 -18.95
CA PHE A 47 -2.66 -8.55 -20.00
C PHE A 47 -4.03 -7.88 -20.24
N GLU A 48 -4.68 -7.46 -19.18
CA GLU A 48 -6.00 -6.86 -19.19
C GLU A 48 -5.88 -5.34 -19.05
N ARG A 49 -6.99 -4.62 -19.24
CA ARG A 49 -7.03 -3.21 -18.82
C ARG A 49 -7.04 -3.18 -17.29
N GLU A 50 -6.35 -2.20 -16.72
CA GLU A 50 -6.22 -2.01 -15.26
C GLU A 50 -7.57 -1.97 -14.51
N GLU A 51 -8.68 -1.75 -15.20
CA GLU A 51 -10.03 -1.64 -14.64
C GLU A 51 -10.93 -2.88 -14.90
N SER A 52 -10.37 -4.09 -14.93
CA SER A 52 -11.17 -5.31 -15.09
C SER A 52 -11.82 -5.76 -13.78
N GLU A 53 -13.00 -6.39 -13.87
CA GLU A 53 -13.68 -6.97 -12.69
C GLU A 53 -12.78 -7.99 -11.95
N ARG A 54 -11.90 -8.68 -12.70
CA ARG A 54 -10.96 -9.66 -12.14
C ARG A 54 -9.86 -8.97 -11.34
N VAL A 55 -9.26 -7.90 -11.88
CA VAL A 55 -8.26 -7.08 -11.17
C VAL A 55 -8.83 -6.61 -9.83
N ASN A 56 -10.04 -6.04 -9.84
CA ASN A 56 -10.69 -5.55 -8.63
C ASN A 56 -10.91 -6.66 -7.60
N LYS A 57 -11.40 -7.85 -8.03
CA LYS A 57 -11.61 -8.99 -7.13
C LYS A 57 -10.33 -9.50 -6.49
N ILE A 58 -9.25 -9.61 -7.26
CA ILE A 58 -7.94 -10.04 -6.72
C ILE A 58 -7.44 -9.02 -5.69
N TYR A 59 -7.53 -7.73 -6.03
CA TYR A 59 -7.11 -6.66 -5.12
C TYR A 59 -7.96 -6.60 -3.85
N GLU A 60 -9.27 -6.82 -3.94
CA GLU A 60 -10.16 -6.91 -2.77
C GLU A 60 -9.75 -8.06 -1.82
N GLU A 61 -9.38 -9.23 -2.35
CA GLU A 61 -8.88 -10.34 -1.51
C GLU A 61 -7.52 -10.01 -0.89
N ILE A 62 -6.60 -9.36 -1.62
CA ILE A 62 -5.33 -8.86 -1.09
C ILE A 62 -5.57 -7.91 0.09
N LEU A 63 -6.47 -6.93 -0.08
CA LEU A 63 -6.81 -5.96 0.98
C LEU A 63 -7.39 -6.65 2.20
N LYS A 64 -8.31 -7.60 2.00
CA LYS A 64 -8.92 -8.37 3.08
C LYS A 64 -7.87 -9.11 3.91
N ILE A 65 -6.88 -9.74 3.27
CA ILE A 65 -5.78 -10.42 3.96
C ILE A 65 -4.91 -9.40 4.72
N ALA A 66 -4.55 -8.29 4.08
CA ALA A 66 -3.71 -7.26 4.69
C ALA A 66 -4.37 -6.59 5.91
N PHE A 67 -5.67 -6.27 5.83
CA PHE A 67 -6.43 -5.72 6.95
C PHE A 67 -6.65 -6.74 8.08
N GLN A 68 -6.82 -8.03 7.76
CA GLN A 68 -6.82 -9.08 8.80
C GLN A 68 -5.48 -9.14 9.53
N LYS A 69 -4.36 -9.10 8.79
CA LYS A 69 -3.02 -9.08 9.39
C LYS A 69 -2.78 -7.84 10.24
N LEU A 70 -3.25 -6.67 9.79
CA LEU A 70 -3.22 -5.43 10.56
C LEU A 70 -4.01 -5.56 11.87
N HIS A 71 -5.21 -6.12 11.81
CA HIS A 71 -6.02 -6.40 13.00
C HIS A 71 -5.27 -7.31 13.99
N ASP A 72 -4.68 -8.40 13.50
CA ASP A 72 -3.95 -9.34 14.33
C ASP A 72 -2.72 -8.70 14.98
N LYS A 73 -1.95 -7.88 14.25
CA LYS A 73 -0.81 -7.11 14.79
C LYS A 73 -1.26 -6.15 15.90
N LEU A 74 -2.37 -5.44 15.69
CA LEU A 74 -2.95 -4.54 16.70
C LEU A 74 -3.39 -5.28 17.96
N GLN A 75 -4.06 -6.44 17.84
CA GLN A 75 -4.51 -7.24 18.99
C GLN A 75 -3.33 -7.79 19.80
N ASN A 76 -2.30 -8.28 19.10
CA ASN A 76 -1.14 -8.90 19.72
C ASN A 76 -0.07 -7.89 20.18
N ARG A 77 -0.28 -6.58 19.93
CA ARG A 77 0.70 -5.51 20.18
C ARG A 77 2.04 -5.77 19.48
N ASP A 78 1.95 -6.30 18.27
CA ASP A 78 3.07 -6.63 17.41
C ASP A 78 3.19 -5.61 16.26
N ILE A 79 4.32 -5.63 15.56
CA ILE A 79 4.62 -4.72 14.44
C ILE A 79 4.96 -5.53 13.19
N PHE A 80 4.80 -4.90 12.02
CA PHE A 80 5.22 -5.47 10.75
C PHE A 80 6.74 -5.34 10.55
N SER A 81 7.31 -6.31 9.86
CA SER A 81 8.69 -6.32 9.37
C SER A 81 8.71 -6.22 7.85
N LEU A 82 9.53 -5.31 7.33
CA LEU A 82 9.76 -5.21 5.87
C LEU A 82 10.64 -6.34 5.32
N ASP A 83 11.32 -7.08 6.19
CA ASP A 83 12.18 -8.22 5.81
C ASP A 83 11.37 -9.51 5.59
N GLU A 84 10.16 -9.61 6.17
CA GLU A 84 9.25 -10.74 5.95
C GLU A 84 8.34 -10.43 4.75
N VAL A 85 8.44 -11.24 3.70
CA VAL A 85 7.81 -10.96 2.40
C VAL A 85 6.29 -10.79 2.52
N SER A 86 5.61 -11.63 3.28
CA SER A 86 4.15 -11.51 3.45
C SER A 86 3.76 -10.25 4.22
N GLU A 87 4.52 -9.84 5.25
CA GLU A 87 4.34 -8.57 5.98
C GLU A 87 4.63 -7.36 5.11
N HIS A 88 5.69 -7.39 4.30
CA HIS A 88 5.99 -6.36 3.31
C HIS A 88 4.82 -6.21 2.32
N LEU A 89 4.33 -7.31 1.74
CA LEU A 89 3.18 -7.27 0.83
C LEU A 89 1.90 -6.81 1.52
N SER A 90 1.73 -7.07 2.82
CA SER A 90 0.62 -6.52 3.60
C SER A 90 0.76 -5.00 3.76
N LEU A 91 1.96 -4.51 4.06
CA LEU A 91 2.25 -3.07 4.13
C LEU A 91 2.04 -2.40 2.76
N ARG A 92 2.42 -3.06 1.65
CA ARG A 92 2.14 -2.62 0.28
C ARG A 92 0.65 -2.40 0.06
N ALA A 93 -0.17 -3.43 0.31
CA ALA A 93 -1.62 -3.36 0.11
C ALA A 93 -2.27 -2.24 0.93
N LEU A 94 -1.89 -2.12 2.21
CA LEU A 94 -2.39 -1.05 3.09
C LEU A 94 -1.97 0.33 2.58
N TYR A 95 -0.72 0.48 2.17
CA TYR A 95 -0.23 1.75 1.63
C TYR A 95 -0.95 2.14 0.32
N GLU A 96 -1.11 1.20 -0.62
CA GLU A 96 -1.85 1.39 -1.88
C GLU A 96 -3.28 1.86 -1.58
N PHE A 97 -3.96 1.24 -0.61
CA PHE A 97 -5.27 1.68 -0.14
C PHE A 97 -5.26 3.08 0.47
N GLY A 98 -4.24 3.43 1.25
CA GLY A 98 -4.06 4.76 1.83
C GLY A 98 -3.89 5.84 0.75
N ILE A 99 -3.07 5.57 -0.26
CA ILE A 99 -2.83 6.47 -1.39
C ILE A 99 -4.09 6.64 -2.25
N ASP A 100 -4.79 5.55 -2.57
CA ASP A 100 -6.03 5.60 -3.34
C ASP A 100 -7.08 6.48 -2.64
N ASN A 101 -7.25 6.32 -1.33
CA ASN A 101 -8.16 7.16 -0.55
C ASN A 101 -7.67 8.61 -0.43
N PHE A 102 -6.35 8.85 -0.36
CA PHE A 102 -5.80 10.20 -0.38
C PHE A 102 -6.11 10.90 -1.72
N GLY A 103 -5.86 10.25 -2.85
CA GLY A 103 -6.20 10.76 -4.18
C GLY A 103 -7.70 11.02 -4.36
N LYS A 104 -8.55 10.15 -3.80
CA LYS A 104 -10.03 10.30 -3.82
C LYS A 104 -10.57 11.31 -2.82
N LYS A 105 -9.71 11.95 -2.01
CA LYS A 105 -10.07 12.89 -0.92
C LYS A 105 -10.89 12.24 0.22
N ASN A 106 -10.81 10.91 0.33
CA ASN A 106 -11.31 10.14 1.47
C ASN A 106 -10.30 10.23 2.62
N PHE A 107 -10.15 11.43 3.17
CA PHE A 107 -9.07 11.74 4.10
C PHE A 107 -9.19 11.00 5.44
N GLU A 108 -10.39 10.61 5.87
CA GLU A 108 -10.55 9.88 7.13
C GLU A 108 -10.01 8.45 6.99
N GLU A 109 -10.36 7.75 5.93
CA GLU A 109 -9.86 6.41 5.61
C GLU A 109 -8.35 6.41 5.40
N ALA A 110 -7.83 7.38 4.64
CA ALA A 110 -6.40 7.55 4.44
C ALA A 110 -5.67 7.86 5.77
N LYS A 111 -6.27 8.67 6.65
CA LYS A 111 -5.70 9.03 7.96
C LYS A 111 -5.50 7.79 8.82
N GLU A 112 -6.54 6.96 8.97
CA GLU A 112 -6.47 5.75 9.79
C GLU A 112 -5.36 4.80 9.32
N VAL A 113 -5.22 4.64 8.00
CA VAL A 113 -4.20 3.78 7.40
C VAL A 113 -2.79 4.34 7.57
N PHE A 114 -2.52 5.59 7.17
CA PHE A 114 -1.17 6.15 7.33
C PHE A 114 -0.75 6.26 8.80
N LEU A 115 -1.72 6.50 9.70
CA LEU A 115 -1.45 6.47 11.13
C LEU A 115 -1.05 5.08 11.59
N ALA A 116 -1.79 4.03 11.22
CA ALA A 116 -1.41 2.64 11.52
C ALA A 116 -0.02 2.28 10.98
N LEU A 117 0.26 2.59 9.70
CA LEU A 117 1.56 2.32 9.07
C LEU A 117 2.71 3.09 9.73
N SER A 118 2.45 4.32 10.20
CA SER A 118 3.45 5.12 10.93
C SER A 118 3.82 4.56 12.31
N MET A 119 3.00 3.65 12.84
CA MET A 119 3.16 3.08 14.19
C MET A 119 3.59 1.62 14.17
N LEU A 120 3.17 0.85 13.16
CA LEU A 120 3.25 -0.62 13.16
C LEU A 120 4.30 -1.17 12.20
N SER A 121 5.44 -0.52 12.02
CA SER A 121 6.57 -1.10 11.27
C SER A 121 7.83 -1.07 12.14
N ASP A 122 8.72 -2.04 11.99
CA ASP A 122 10.05 -2.04 12.60
C ASP A 122 10.98 -0.99 12.00
N ASN A 123 10.79 -0.64 10.73
CA ASN A 123 11.64 0.26 9.97
C ASN A 123 11.35 1.75 10.29
N PRO A 124 12.33 2.49 10.87
CA PRO A 124 12.14 3.90 11.23
C PRO A 124 11.95 4.84 10.05
N GLU A 125 12.61 4.57 8.91
CA GLU A 125 12.53 5.41 7.71
C GLU A 125 11.14 5.31 7.10
N PHE A 126 10.61 4.09 6.99
CA PHE A 126 9.23 3.83 6.57
C PHE A 126 8.24 4.54 7.50
N ARG A 127 8.37 4.40 8.83
CA ARG A 127 7.49 5.10 9.78
C ARG A 127 7.52 6.62 9.58
N GLY A 128 8.72 7.19 9.40
CA GLY A 128 8.91 8.63 9.13
C GLY A 128 8.23 9.06 7.82
N ALA A 129 8.39 8.28 6.76
CA ALA A 129 7.72 8.52 5.48
C ALA A 129 6.19 8.52 5.62
N MET A 130 5.63 7.56 6.36
CA MET A 130 4.18 7.48 6.61
C MET A 130 3.67 8.66 7.44
N GLN A 131 4.48 9.19 8.36
CA GLN A 131 4.12 10.42 9.09
C GLN A 131 4.00 11.63 8.16
N ILE A 132 4.86 11.75 7.15
CA ILE A 132 4.78 12.85 6.17
C ILE A 132 3.48 12.74 5.35
N HIS A 133 3.14 11.53 4.87
CA HIS A 133 1.87 11.25 4.20
C HIS A 133 0.67 11.58 5.10
N LEU A 134 0.70 11.13 6.35
CA LEU A 134 -0.32 11.42 7.35
C LEU A 134 -0.53 12.93 7.54
N VAL A 135 0.54 13.73 7.59
CA VAL A 135 0.41 15.19 7.69
C VAL A 135 -0.28 15.76 6.45
N GLY A 136 0.08 15.31 5.24
CA GLY A 136 -0.59 15.73 4.00
C GLY A 136 -2.10 15.46 4.05
N VAL A 137 -2.48 14.26 4.50
CA VAL A 137 -3.88 13.84 4.68
C VAL A 137 -4.59 14.66 5.76
N LEU A 138 -3.97 14.86 6.93
CA LEU A 138 -4.54 15.64 8.05
C LEU A 138 -4.76 17.12 7.67
N LYS A 139 -3.92 17.64 6.78
CA LYS A 139 -4.08 18.98 6.20
C LYS A 139 -5.04 19.02 5.01
N LYS A 140 -5.59 17.87 4.60
CA LYS A 140 -6.50 17.72 3.45
C LYS A 140 -5.92 18.29 2.16
N MET A 141 -4.62 18.08 1.96
CA MET A 141 -3.95 18.50 0.73
C MET A 141 -4.55 17.78 -0.48
N VAL A 142 -4.46 18.41 -1.65
CA VAL A 142 -4.68 17.68 -2.91
C VAL A 142 -3.46 16.78 -3.13
N PHE A 143 -3.66 15.53 -3.54
CA PHE A 143 -2.58 14.54 -3.61
C PHE A 143 -1.49 14.96 -4.59
N GLU A 144 -1.87 15.51 -5.74
CA GLU A 144 -0.94 16.01 -6.75
C GLU A 144 -0.07 17.15 -6.20
N GLU A 145 -0.66 18.09 -5.45
CA GLU A 145 0.07 19.18 -4.79
C GLU A 145 1.05 18.63 -3.74
N PHE A 146 0.63 17.63 -2.95
CA PHE A 146 1.49 16.97 -1.98
C PHE A 146 2.70 16.29 -2.65
N VAL A 147 2.48 15.58 -3.76
CA VAL A 147 3.54 14.94 -4.55
C VAL A 147 4.50 15.99 -5.09
N ASP A 148 3.97 17.04 -5.72
CA ASP A 148 4.78 18.11 -6.31
C ASP A 148 5.57 18.90 -5.27
N GLU A 149 5.06 19.10 -4.06
CA GLU A 149 5.74 19.89 -3.02
C GLU A 149 6.76 19.10 -2.20
N TYR A 150 6.48 17.82 -1.91
CA TYR A 150 7.21 17.08 -0.88
C TYR A 150 7.85 15.78 -1.35
N ILE A 151 7.37 15.14 -2.42
CA ILE A 151 7.90 13.85 -2.86
C ILE A 151 9.08 14.05 -3.83
N ASP A 152 10.17 13.34 -3.59
CA ASP A 152 11.28 13.27 -4.53
C ASP A 152 11.08 12.09 -5.51
N LEU A 153 10.66 12.42 -6.72
CA LEU A 153 10.48 11.47 -7.82
C LEU A 153 11.76 11.22 -8.64
N GLU A 154 12.82 12.00 -8.44
CA GLU A 154 14.09 11.85 -9.16
C GLU A 154 14.99 10.77 -8.53
N SER A 155 14.84 10.59 -7.22
CA SER A 155 15.46 9.48 -6.50
C SER A 155 14.95 8.15 -7.03
N LYS A 156 15.86 7.31 -7.56
CA LYS A 156 15.53 5.96 -8.02
C LYS A 156 14.92 5.18 -6.87
N ASN A 157 13.69 4.73 -7.07
CA ASN A 157 12.95 4.00 -6.07
C ASN A 157 12.35 2.74 -6.68
N ASP A 158 12.98 1.59 -6.41
CA ASP A 158 12.42 0.28 -6.75
C ASP A 158 11.45 -0.21 -5.66
N SER A 159 10.90 0.70 -4.86
CA SER A 159 9.93 0.43 -3.80
C SER A 159 8.50 0.75 -4.26
N TYR A 160 7.54 -0.03 -3.76
CA TYR A 160 6.11 0.26 -3.90
C TYR A 160 5.66 1.51 -3.14
N PHE A 161 6.52 2.05 -2.27
CA PHE A 161 6.22 3.14 -1.36
C PHE A 161 6.90 4.45 -1.82
N LEU A 162 6.24 5.60 -1.68
CA LEU A 162 6.88 6.90 -1.81
C LEU A 162 7.68 7.19 -0.53
N LEU A 163 8.96 6.84 -0.51
CA LEU A 163 9.81 6.95 0.69
C LEU A 163 10.79 8.13 0.64
N TYR A 164 11.00 8.70 -0.55
CA TYR A 164 11.96 9.79 -0.74
C TYR A 164 11.23 11.12 -0.81
N PHE A 165 11.78 12.10 -0.08
CA PHE A 165 11.16 13.40 0.08
C PHE A 165 12.18 14.50 -0.17
N LYS A 166 11.67 15.63 -0.68
CA LYS A 166 12.43 16.87 -0.79
C LYS A 166 12.77 17.40 0.61
N ASP A 167 13.83 18.20 0.71
CA ASP A 167 14.27 18.79 1.99
C ASP A 167 13.15 19.57 2.73
N SER A 168 12.21 20.15 1.97
CA SER A 168 11.01 20.83 2.49
C SER A 168 10.15 19.95 3.39
N ALA A 169 10.12 18.63 3.16
CA ALA A 169 9.28 17.70 3.90
C ALA A 169 9.67 17.56 5.38
N ASN A 170 10.96 17.72 5.71
CA ASN A 170 11.42 17.70 7.10
C ASN A 170 10.85 18.88 7.90
N GLY A 171 10.86 20.08 7.31
CA GLY A 171 10.24 21.27 7.89
C GLY A 171 8.73 21.08 8.05
N PHE A 172 8.08 20.59 7.00
CA PHE A 172 6.65 20.27 6.99
C PHE A 172 6.26 19.30 8.12
N LEU A 173 7.00 18.21 8.32
CA LEU A 173 6.76 17.27 9.40
C LEU A 173 6.95 17.93 10.78
N HIS A 174 8.04 18.68 10.96
CA HIS A 174 8.37 19.31 12.24
C HIS A 174 7.31 20.33 12.69
N GLU A 175 6.84 21.16 11.76
CA GLU A 175 5.82 22.19 12.00
C GLU A 175 4.46 21.57 12.36
N ASN A 176 4.15 20.40 11.81
CA ASN A 176 2.85 19.76 11.95
C ASN A 176 2.85 18.58 12.94
N ARG A 177 3.92 18.38 13.71
CA ARG A 177 4.03 17.27 14.71
C ARG A 177 2.83 17.14 15.65
N ASN A 178 2.21 18.28 16.01
CA ASN A 178 1.05 18.29 16.91
C ASN A 178 -0.19 17.64 16.28
N LEU A 179 -0.32 17.68 14.95
CA LEU A 179 -1.40 16.99 14.24
C LEU A 179 -1.29 15.48 14.42
N ILE A 180 -0.08 14.93 14.29
CA ILE A 180 0.19 13.50 14.50
C ILE A 180 -0.09 13.11 15.96
N LEU A 181 0.42 13.88 16.92
CA LEU A 181 0.18 13.61 18.35
C LEU A 181 -1.32 13.61 18.70
N ASN A 182 -2.10 14.51 18.10
CA ASN A 182 -3.54 14.56 18.31
C ASN A 182 -4.24 13.35 17.68
N ALA A 183 -3.83 12.93 16.48
CA ALA A 183 -4.39 11.75 15.83
C ALA A 183 -4.11 10.46 16.62
N VAL A 184 -2.90 10.31 17.18
CA VAL A 184 -2.56 9.18 18.08
C VAL A 184 -3.47 9.18 19.31
N ARG A 185 -3.65 10.33 19.98
CA ARG A 185 -4.52 10.46 21.16
C ARG A 185 -5.97 10.14 20.85
N GLU A 186 -6.46 10.52 19.67
CA GLU A 186 -7.81 10.20 19.21
C GLU A 186 -8.02 8.67 19.20
N ILE A 187 -7.09 7.91 18.62
CA ILE A 187 -7.15 6.44 18.61
C ILE A 187 -7.11 5.86 20.03
N GLU A 188 -6.25 6.39 20.91
CA GLU A 188 -6.16 5.92 22.29
C GLU A 188 -7.48 6.16 23.06
N SER A 189 -8.15 7.29 22.81
CA SER A 189 -9.45 7.60 23.43
C SER A 189 -10.60 6.73 22.93
N ARG A 190 -10.49 6.14 21.73
CA ARG A 190 -11.48 5.18 21.19
C ARG A 190 -11.35 3.78 21.81
N LYS A 191 -10.25 3.50 22.52
CA LYS A 191 -9.97 2.22 23.19
C LYS A 191 -10.45 2.17 24.65
N SER A 192 -10.93 3.27 25.21
CA SER A 192 -11.48 3.41 26.57
C SER A 192 -13.00 3.44 26.58
#